data_AF-A0A6B3FJJ3-F1
#
_entry.id   AF-A0A6B3FJJ3-F1
#
_cell.length_a   1.000
_cell.length_b   1.000
_cell.length_c   1.000
_cell.angle_alpha   90.00
_cell.angle_beta   90.00
_cell.angle_gamma   90.00
#
_symmetry.space_group_name_H-M   'P 1'
#
loop_
_entity.id
_entity.type
_entity.pdbx_description
1 polymer ?
#
loop_
_entity_poly.entity_id
_entity_poly.type
_entity_poly.pdbx_seq_one_letter_code
_entity_poly.pdbx_strand_id
1 'polypeptide(L)'
;GRIRDARIPVLNIDLIYGIDGQTERSWLASLDAALAWRPEELYLYPLYVRPLTGLHRIGPTMTGPEAQALEDAAWDEQRLRLYAVGRDHLLAHGYEQVSMRMFRRTDAPREQEGPEDYACQTDGMIGLGCG
;
A
#
# COMPACT_ATOMS: atom_id res chain seq x y z
N GLY A 1 18.35 -2.81 15.71
CA GLY A 1 18.04 -2.96 14.27
C GLY A 1 18.04 -1.55 13.72
N ARG A 2 18.95 -1.24 12.79
CA ARG A 2 19.54 0.12 12.66
C ARG A 2 18.54 1.28 12.65
N ILE A 3 17.38 1.12 12.02
CA ILE A 3 16.35 2.18 11.96
C ILE A 3 15.64 2.42 13.31
N ARG A 4 15.41 1.37 14.11
CA ARG A 4 14.81 1.49 15.45
C ARG A 4 15.77 2.10 16.46
N ASP A 5 17.07 1.85 16.28
CA ASP A 5 18.12 2.41 17.14
C ASP A 5 18.21 3.94 16.98
N ALA A 6 17.75 4.50 15.85
CA ALA A 6 17.68 5.94 15.59
C ALA A 6 16.55 6.66 16.34
N ARG A 7 15.63 5.94 17.01
CA ARG A 7 14.52 6.49 17.81
C ARG A 7 13.63 7.50 17.06
N ILE A 8 13.43 7.28 15.76
CA ILE A 8 12.42 8.02 14.99
C ILE A 8 11.06 7.67 15.59
N PRO A 9 10.24 8.66 15.99
CA PRO A 9 9.01 8.41 16.76
C PRO A 9 7.94 7.70 15.92
N VAL A 10 7.90 7.96 14.62
CA VAL A 10 6.98 7.33 13.67
C VAL A 10 7.78 6.61 12.60
N LEU A 11 7.75 5.28 12.62
CA LEU A 11 8.14 4.47 11.47
C LEU A 11 6.91 4.18 10.61
N ASN A 12 6.95 4.68 9.38
CA ASN A 12 6.02 4.29 8.33
C ASN A 12 6.66 3.26 7.40
N ILE A 13 5.88 2.29 6.92
CA ILE A 13 6.29 1.34 5.88
C ILE A 13 5.23 1.32 4.76
N ASP A 14 5.68 1.53 3.53
CA ASP A 14 4.81 1.45 2.35
C ASP A 14 4.99 0.11 1.65
N LEU A 15 3.87 -0.53 1.32
CA LEU A 15 3.84 -1.81 0.62
C LEU A 15 3.00 -1.70 -0.65
N ILE A 16 3.48 -2.33 -1.71
CA ILE A 16 2.78 -2.44 -2.99
C ILE A 16 2.25 -3.87 -3.15
N TYR A 17 0.98 -4.00 -3.52
CA TYR A 17 0.33 -5.29 -3.82
C TYR A 17 -0.25 -5.33 -5.24
N GLY A 18 -0.56 -6.53 -5.74
CA GLY A 18 -1.03 -6.74 -7.11
C GLY A 18 0.09 -6.80 -8.15
N ILE A 19 1.31 -7.13 -7.72
CA ILE A 19 2.44 -7.46 -8.62
C ILE A 19 2.13 -8.79 -9.32
N ASP A 20 2.55 -8.93 -10.57
CA ASP A 20 2.39 -10.18 -11.31
C ASP A 20 3.02 -11.37 -10.57
N GLY A 21 2.34 -12.50 -10.56
CA GLY A 21 2.71 -13.70 -9.79
C GLY A 21 2.56 -13.58 -8.26
N GLN A 22 2.11 -12.45 -7.71
CA GLN A 22 1.88 -12.30 -6.27
C GLN A 22 0.65 -13.09 -5.82
N THR A 23 0.82 -13.92 -4.79
CA THR A 23 -0.25 -14.70 -4.14
C THR A 23 -0.60 -14.11 -2.78
N GLU A 24 -1.77 -14.48 -2.24
CA GLU A 24 -2.17 -14.14 -0.86
C GLU A 24 -1.11 -14.55 0.16
N ARG A 25 -0.55 -15.76 0.03
CA ARG A 25 0.51 -16.26 0.92
C ARG A 25 1.77 -15.40 0.87
N SER A 26 2.25 -15.07 -0.33
CA SER A 26 3.42 -14.18 -0.46
C SER A 26 3.13 -12.77 0.02
N TRP A 27 1.89 -12.31 -0.11
CA TRP A 27 1.47 -11.00 0.36
C TRP A 27 1.44 -10.92 1.90
N LEU A 28 0.82 -11.90 2.55
CA LEU A 28 0.82 -12.03 4.00
C LEU A 28 2.24 -12.14 4.56
N ALA A 29 3.14 -12.87 3.90
CA ALA A 29 4.54 -12.93 4.31
C ALA A 29 5.23 -11.56 4.30
N SER A 30 4.93 -10.70 3.32
CA SER A 30 5.44 -9.32 3.29
C SER A 30 4.86 -8.48 4.43
N LEU A 31 3.57 -8.64 4.73
CA LEU A 31 2.93 -7.96 5.86
C LEU A 31 3.52 -8.41 7.19
N ASP A 32 3.72 -9.70 7.40
CA ASP A 32 4.35 -10.25 8.61
C ASP A 32 5.78 -9.72 8.79
N ALA A 33 6.55 -9.65 7.70
CA ALA A 33 7.88 -9.08 7.72
C ALA A 33 7.86 -7.59 8.11
N ALA A 34 6.88 -6.82 7.65
CA ALA A 34 6.70 -5.42 8.05
C ALA A 34 6.27 -5.32 9.52
N LEU A 35 5.30 -6.12 9.96
CA LEU A 35 4.78 -6.17 11.32
C LEU A 35 5.85 -6.53 12.36
N ALA A 36 6.87 -7.31 11.97
CA ALA A 36 8.02 -7.61 12.84
C ALA A 36 8.79 -6.34 13.28
N TRP A 37 8.74 -5.27 12.49
CA TRP A 37 9.30 -3.98 12.87
C TRP A 37 8.37 -3.18 13.78
N ARG A 38 7.12 -3.60 13.95
CA ARG A 38 6.02 -2.89 14.62
C ARG A 38 5.90 -1.44 14.12
N PRO A 39 5.76 -1.14 12.83
CA PRO A 39 5.63 0.24 12.37
C PRO A 39 4.44 0.94 13.03
N GLU A 40 4.57 2.24 13.26
CA GLU A 40 3.46 3.07 13.74
C GLU A 40 2.41 3.23 12.63
N GLU A 41 2.86 3.28 11.38
CA GLU A 41 2.03 3.49 10.19
C GLU A 41 2.39 2.51 9.06
N LEU A 42 1.37 2.07 8.32
CA LEU A 42 1.50 1.23 7.15
C LEU A 42 0.61 1.78 6.03
N TYR A 43 1.14 1.84 4.81
CA TYR A 43 0.34 2.15 3.63
C TYR A 43 0.31 0.99 2.64
N LEU A 44 -0.88 0.64 2.18
CA LEU A 44 -1.11 -0.40 1.18
C LEU A 44 -1.48 0.23 -0.17
N TYR A 45 -0.59 0.15 -1.15
CA TYR A 45 -0.79 0.68 -2.49
C TYR A 45 -1.03 -0.45 -3.51
N PRO A 46 -2.15 -0.42 -4.26
CA PRO A 46 -2.29 -1.29 -5.41
C PRO A 46 -1.28 -0.89 -6.48
N LEU A 47 -0.68 -1.87 -7.15
CA LEU A 47 0.08 -1.64 -8.36
C LEU A 47 -0.90 -1.29 -9.49
N TYR A 48 -0.72 -0.09 -10.04
CA TYR A 48 -1.36 0.31 -11.28
C TYR A 48 -0.37 0.13 -12.42
N VAL A 49 -0.65 -0.79 -13.33
CA VAL A 49 0.10 -0.84 -14.59
C VAL A 49 -0.64 -0.01 -15.61
N ARG A 50 0.11 0.88 -16.26
CA ARG A 50 -0.37 1.72 -17.34
C ARG A 50 0.21 1.21 -18.65
N PRO A 51 -0.54 1.34 -19.76
CA PRO A 51 0.00 1.10 -21.09
C PRO A 51 1.33 1.81 -21.29
N LEU A 52 2.25 1.18 -22.02
CA LEU A 52 3.58 1.71 -22.39
C LEU A 52 4.61 1.86 -21.24
N THR A 53 4.28 1.47 -20.01
CA THR A 53 5.27 1.38 -18.93
C THR A 53 6.16 0.14 -19.08
N GLY A 54 7.33 0.13 -18.44
CA GLY A 54 8.19 -1.06 -18.40
C GLY A 54 7.48 -2.30 -17.85
N LEU A 55 6.54 -2.11 -16.91
CA LEU A 55 5.68 -3.16 -16.35
C LEU A 55 4.68 -3.72 -17.37
N HIS A 56 4.12 -2.88 -18.26
CA HIS A 56 3.23 -3.35 -19.33
C HIS A 56 3.94 -4.29 -20.31
N ARG A 57 5.24 -4.11 -20.53
CA ARG A 57 6.03 -4.97 -21.45
C ARG A 57 6.34 -6.36 -20.88
N ILE A 58 6.15 -6.54 -19.57
CA ILE A 58 6.38 -7.80 -18.85
C ILE A 58 5.05 -8.57 -18.68
N GLY A 59 3.91 -7.95 -19.02
CA GLY A 59 2.57 -8.53 -18.91
C GLY A 59 2.30 -9.68 -19.89
N PRO A 60 1.19 -10.41 -19.68
CA PRO A 60 0.85 -11.63 -20.40
C PRO A 60 0.68 -11.42 -21.92
N THR A 61 0.86 -12.53 -22.64
CA THR A 61 1.13 -12.60 -24.08
C THR A 61 -0.13 -12.78 -24.93
N MET A 62 -1.31 -12.44 -24.42
CA MET A 62 -2.57 -12.65 -25.13
C MET A 62 -2.90 -11.48 -26.06
N THR A 63 -3.32 -11.81 -27.28
CA THR A 63 -3.63 -10.83 -28.33
C THR A 63 -5.12 -10.86 -28.66
N GLY A 64 -5.79 -9.74 -28.46
CA GLY A 64 -7.19 -9.53 -28.84
C GLY A 64 -7.97 -8.75 -27.78
N PRO A 65 -8.99 -7.95 -28.17
CA PRO A 65 -9.72 -7.09 -27.23
C PRO A 65 -10.48 -7.86 -26.14
N GLU A 66 -10.99 -9.05 -26.45
CA GLU A 66 -11.68 -9.91 -25.47
C GLU A 66 -10.72 -10.52 -24.44
N ALA A 67 -9.52 -10.92 -24.87
CA ALA A 67 -8.50 -11.46 -23.99
C ALA A 67 -7.96 -10.38 -23.02
N GLN A 68 -7.74 -9.17 -23.52
CA GLN A 68 -7.34 -8.03 -22.69
C GLN A 68 -8.39 -7.70 -21.61
N ALA A 69 -9.68 -7.68 -21.98
CA ALA A 69 -10.75 -7.39 -21.03
C ALA A 69 -10.86 -8.45 -19.92
N LEU A 70 -10.63 -9.72 -20.26
CA LEU A 70 -10.63 -10.81 -19.28
C LEU A 70 -9.43 -10.73 -18.33
N GLU A 71 -8.25 -10.38 -18.84
CA GLU A 71 -7.04 -10.17 -18.03
C GLU A 71 -7.20 -8.98 -17.09
N ASP A 72 -7.74 -7.85 -17.58
CA ASP A 72 -8.01 -6.67 -16.76
C ASP A 72 -8.98 -7.00 -15.61
N ALA A 73 -10.05 -7.75 -15.90
CA ALA A 73 -11.03 -8.19 -14.90
C ALA A 73 -10.41 -9.14 -13.86
N ALA A 74 -9.61 -10.11 -14.30
CA ALA A 74 -8.92 -11.04 -13.40
C ALA A 74 -7.93 -10.29 -12.49
N TRP A 75 -7.24 -9.28 -13.02
CA TRP A 75 -6.35 -8.43 -12.26
C TRP A 75 -7.08 -7.55 -11.24
N ASP A 76 -8.22 -6.98 -11.62
CA ASP A 76 -9.10 -6.26 -10.70
C ASP A 76 -9.52 -7.17 -9.53
N GLU A 77 -9.99 -8.38 -9.83
CA GLU A 77 -10.39 -9.34 -8.80
C GLU A 77 -9.23 -9.70 -7.86
N GLN A 78 -8.05 -9.97 -8.42
CA GLN A 78 -6.86 -10.28 -7.62
C GLN A 78 -6.49 -9.11 -6.70
N ARG A 79 -6.50 -7.87 -7.19
CA ARG A 79 -6.17 -6.68 -6.38
C ARG A 79 -7.17 -6.47 -5.25
N LEU A 80 -8.46 -6.59 -5.54
CA LEU A 80 -9.51 -6.48 -4.52
C LEU A 80 -9.34 -7.56 -3.44
N ARG A 81 -9.01 -8.79 -3.84
CA ARG A 81 -8.76 -9.90 -2.91
C ARG A 81 -7.53 -9.65 -2.04
N LEU A 82 -6.41 -9.25 -2.63
CA LEU A 82 -5.18 -8.95 -1.88
C LEU A 82 -5.36 -7.77 -0.93
N TYR A 83 -6.11 -6.74 -1.33
CA TYR A 83 -6.47 -5.64 -0.45
C TYR A 83 -7.30 -6.11 0.74
N ALA A 84 -8.36 -6.89 0.50
CA ALA A 84 -9.24 -7.39 1.57
C ALA A 84 -8.44 -8.23 2.57
N VAL A 85 -7.65 -9.19 2.09
CA VAL A 85 -6.80 -10.04 2.94
C VAL A 85 -5.78 -9.21 3.72
N GLY A 86 -5.12 -8.24 3.07
CA GLY A 86 -4.14 -7.38 3.72
C GLY A 86 -4.76 -6.49 4.80
N ARG A 87 -5.90 -5.87 4.50
CA ARG A 87 -6.68 -5.08 5.46
C ARG A 87 -7.05 -5.92 6.67
N ASP A 88 -7.68 -7.08 6.46
CA ASP A 88 -8.17 -7.92 7.54
C ASP A 88 -7.02 -8.43 8.42
N HIS A 89 -5.87 -8.75 7.80
CA HIS A 89 -4.66 -9.13 8.53
C HIS A 89 -4.14 -8.01 9.42
N LEU A 90 -4.05 -6.77 8.92
CA LEU A 90 -3.60 -5.62 9.72
C LEU A 90 -4.57 -5.32 10.87
N LEU A 91 -5.88 -5.37 10.61
CA LEU A 91 -6.90 -5.19 11.66
C LEU A 91 -6.75 -6.25 12.77
N ALA A 92 -6.52 -7.51 12.41
CA ALA A 92 -6.28 -8.59 13.36
C ALA A 92 -5.00 -8.41 14.19
N HIS A 93 -4.03 -7.62 13.70
CA HIS A 93 -2.75 -7.36 14.36
C HIS A 93 -2.68 -6.00 15.09
N GLY A 94 -3.83 -5.42 15.42
CA GLY A 94 -3.90 -4.20 16.24
C GLY A 94 -3.58 -2.93 15.46
N TYR A 95 -3.94 -2.90 14.17
CA TYR A 95 -3.95 -1.67 13.39
C TYR A 95 -5.40 -1.24 13.16
N GLU A 96 -5.64 0.06 13.16
CA GLU A 96 -6.89 0.68 12.69
C GLU A 96 -6.72 1.17 11.26
N GLN A 97 -7.79 1.09 10.47
CA GLN A 97 -7.82 1.66 9.13
C GLN A 97 -8.22 3.14 9.20
N VAL A 98 -7.26 4.04 8.95
CA VAL A 98 -7.47 5.50 8.98
C VAL A 98 -8.01 6.01 7.64
N SER A 99 -7.52 5.46 6.54
CA SER A 99 -8.04 5.73 5.20
C SER A 99 -8.05 4.45 4.37
N MET A 100 -8.50 4.51 3.11
CA MET A 100 -8.47 3.34 2.23
C MET A 100 -7.10 2.67 2.18
N ARG A 101 -6.01 3.44 2.26
CA ARG A 101 -4.64 2.90 2.15
C ARG A 101 -3.85 2.95 3.46
N MET A 102 -4.21 3.82 4.39
CA MET A 102 -3.46 4.08 5.62
C MET A 102 -3.98 3.24 6.78
N PHE A 103 -3.05 2.58 7.46
CA PHE A 103 -3.28 1.81 8.68
C PHE A 103 -2.35 2.32 9.79
N ARG A 104 -2.89 2.49 10.99
CA ARG A 104 -2.12 2.98 12.15
C ARG A 104 -2.19 1.98 13.29
N ARG A 105 -1.07 1.74 13.97
CA ARG A 105 -1.04 0.86 15.15
C ARG A 105 -1.86 1.49 16.29
N THR A 106 -2.79 0.75 16.88
CA THR A 106 -3.76 1.31 17.85
C THR A 106 -3.14 1.74 19.17
N ASP A 107 -1.98 1.19 19.54
CA ASP A 107 -1.23 1.54 20.75
C ASP A 107 -0.09 2.55 20.46
N ALA A 108 0.08 3.00 19.21
CA ALA A 108 1.06 4.03 18.90
C ALA A 108 0.63 5.35 19.55
N PRO A 109 1.58 6.14 20.09
CA PRO A 109 1.29 7.51 20.49
C PRO A 109 0.61 8.21 19.32
N ARG A 110 -0.59 8.74 19.56
CA ARG A 110 -1.06 9.86 18.75
C ARG A 110 -0.17 11.01 19.20
N GLU A 111 0.89 11.28 18.44
CA GLU A 111 1.53 12.60 18.58
C GLU A 111 0.38 13.59 18.51
N GLN A 112 0.31 14.50 19.49
CA GLN A 112 -0.61 15.62 19.48
C GLN A 112 -0.69 16.10 18.05
N GLU A 113 -1.86 15.93 17.47
CA GLU A 113 -2.10 16.09 16.05
C GLU A 113 -1.35 17.34 15.57
N GLY A 114 -0.20 17.13 14.92
CA GLY A 114 0.45 18.21 14.18
C GLY A 114 -0.62 18.75 13.23
N PRO A 115 -0.74 20.08 13.12
CA PRO A 115 -2.02 20.79 13.06
C PRO A 115 -3.07 19.94 12.33
N GLU A 116 -4.15 19.59 13.03
CA GLU A 116 -5.20 18.62 12.66
C GLU A 116 -5.86 18.82 11.29
N ASP A 117 -5.32 19.68 10.44
CA ASP A 117 -6.03 20.26 9.32
C ASP A 117 -5.11 20.58 8.13
N TYR A 118 -3.85 20.09 8.03
CA TYR A 118 -3.18 20.21 6.72
C TYR A 118 -3.80 19.24 5.72
N ALA A 119 -4.86 19.68 5.05
CA ALA A 119 -5.33 19.07 3.83
C ALA A 119 -4.71 19.86 2.67
N CYS A 120 -3.91 19.20 1.85
CA CYS A 120 -3.34 19.84 0.65
C CYS A 120 -4.40 20.44 -0.30
N GLN A 121 -5.66 20.04 -0.13
CA GLN A 121 -6.83 20.57 -0.82
C GLN A 121 -7.31 21.93 -0.26
N THR A 122 -7.07 22.21 1.02
CA THR A 122 -7.56 23.40 1.74
C THR A 122 -6.45 24.38 2.11
N ASP A 123 -5.27 23.88 2.47
CA ASP A 123 -4.23 24.69 3.13
C ASP A 123 -3.20 25.28 2.18
N GLY A 124 -3.47 25.18 0.87
CA GLY A 124 -2.57 25.63 -0.17
C GLY A 124 -1.33 24.74 -0.27
N MET A 125 -0.97 24.40 -1.49
CA MET A 125 0.28 23.71 -1.79
C MET A 125 0.98 24.47 -2.91
N ILE A 126 2.26 24.75 -2.73
CA ILE A 126 3.12 25.27 -3.80
C ILE A 126 4.05 24.14 -4.22
N GLY A 127 3.87 23.66 -5.45
CA GLY A 127 4.81 22.74 -6.10
C GLY A 127 5.98 23.51 -6.70
N LEU A 128 7.21 23.13 -6.34
CA LEU A 128 8.44 23.69 -6.89
C LEU A 128 9.28 22.58 -7.52
N GLY A 129 9.82 22.80 -8.73
CA GLY A 129 10.65 21.83 -9.45
C GLY A 129 9.90 21.08 -10.56
N CYS A 130 10.62 20.20 -11.26
CA CYS A 130 10.03 19.31 -12.27
C CYS A 130 9.42 18.06 -11.59
N GLY A 131 8.24 17.66 -12.07
CA GLY A 131 7.51 16.45 -11.67
C GLY A 131 7.58 15.37 -12.75
#